data_AF-A0A7C5PJ02-F1
#
_entry.id   AF-A0A7C5PJ02-F1
#
_cell.length_a   1.000
_cell.length_b   1.000
_cell.length_c   1.000
_cell.angle_alpha   90.00
_cell.angle_beta   90.00
_cell.angle_gamma   90.00
#
_symmetry.space_group_name_H-M   'P 1'
#
loop_
_entity.id
_entity.type
_entity.pdbx_description
1 polymer ?
#
loop_
_entity_poly.entity_id
_entity_poly.type
_entity_poly.pdbx_seq_one_letter_code
_entity_poly.pdbx_strand_id
1 'polypeptide(L)'
;IPNRAVVLGVSTRTTQVITGASSHDCGIAGEPSKFGGSLGVAAGSTNSGVIGPTAFYADTPIRLTANGGNFTGGKVRIAIHTLTCGVPQS
;
A
#
# COMPACT_ATOMS: atom_id res chain seq x y z
N ILE A 1 -3.74 5.18 5.87
CA ILE A 1 -2.93 6.42 5.92
C ILE A 1 -3.65 7.36 6.87
N PRO A 2 -3.00 7.76 7.97
CA PRO A 2 -3.59 8.68 8.93
C PRO A 2 -3.89 10.05 8.31
N ASN A 3 -4.95 10.70 8.77
CA ASN A 3 -5.22 12.09 8.49
C ASN A 3 -4.04 13.00 8.89
N ARG A 4 -3.77 14.04 8.10
CA ARG A 4 -2.69 15.02 8.28
C ARG A 4 -1.29 14.40 8.30
N ALA A 5 -1.09 13.33 7.53
CA ALA A 5 0.22 12.72 7.31
C ALA A 5 0.75 13.08 5.92
N VAL A 6 2.07 13.28 5.82
CA VAL A 6 2.82 13.27 4.56
C VAL A 6 3.35 11.86 4.35
N VAL A 7 2.89 11.19 3.30
CA VAL A 7 3.33 9.83 2.94
C VAL A 7 4.53 9.92 2.01
N LEU A 8 5.57 9.15 2.34
CA LEU A 8 6.79 9.00 1.55
C LEU A 8 6.77 7.71 0.70
N GLY A 9 6.02 6.71 1.16
CA GLY A 9 5.83 5.46 0.45
C GLY A 9 5.09 4.44 1.28
N VAL A 10 4.71 3.34 0.64
CA VAL A 10 4.13 2.16 1.28
C VAL A 10 4.90 0.94 0.80
N SER A 11 5.47 0.18 1.73
CA SER A 11 6.14 -1.08 1.41
C SER A 11 5.24 -2.27 1.67
N THR A 12 5.41 -3.32 0.88
CA THR A 12 4.66 -4.57 1.04
C THR A 12 5.59 -5.78 1.08
N ARG A 13 5.16 -6.82 1.78
CA ARG A 13 5.74 -8.16 1.72
C ARG A 13 4.64 -9.21 1.74
N THR A 14 4.60 -10.06 0.74
CA THR A 14 3.72 -11.23 0.73
C THR A 14 4.22 -12.25 1.74
N THR A 15 3.49 -12.45 2.84
CA THR A 15 3.88 -13.37 3.93
C THR A 15 3.28 -14.76 3.77
N GLN A 16 2.20 -14.87 2.99
CA GLN A 16 1.59 -16.12 2.56
C GLN A 16 1.19 -15.95 1.10
N VAL A 17 1.43 -16.97 0.26
CA VAL A 17 1.12 -16.95 -1.18
C VAL A 17 -0.29 -16.42 -1.40
N ILE A 18 -0.43 -15.44 -2.29
CA ILE A 18 -1.71 -14.95 -2.77
C ILE A 18 -2.22 -15.91 -3.83
N THR A 19 -3.48 -16.32 -3.70
CA THR A 19 -4.14 -17.24 -4.65
C THR A 19 -5.29 -16.54 -5.38
N GLY A 20 -5.63 -17.05 -6.57
CA GLY A 20 -6.72 -16.55 -7.40
C GLY A 20 -6.40 -15.31 -8.25
N ALA A 21 -5.37 -14.55 -7.86
CA ALA A 21 -4.82 -13.44 -8.64
C ALA A 21 -3.42 -13.79 -9.18
N SER A 22 -3.03 -13.23 -10.33
CA SER A 22 -1.69 -13.40 -10.90
C SER A 22 -0.69 -12.35 -10.40
N SER A 23 -1.19 -11.18 -10.04
CA SER A 23 -0.46 -10.10 -9.37
C SER A 23 -1.42 -9.22 -8.58
N HIS A 24 -0.90 -8.21 -7.90
CA HIS A 24 -1.73 -7.22 -7.23
C HIS A 24 -1.12 -5.83 -7.28
N ASP A 25 -1.95 -4.80 -7.22
CA ASP A 25 -1.50 -3.42 -7.03
C ASP A 25 -1.59 -3.01 -5.56
N CYS A 26 -0.75 -2.07 -5.14
CA CYS A 26 -0.84 -1.41 -3.84
C CYS A 26 -1.08 0.09 -4.04
N GLY A 27 -2.18 0.60 -3.49
CA GLY A 27 -2.58 1.98 -3.71
C GLY A 27 -3.71 2.45 -2.80
N ILE A 28 -4.50 3.37 -3.33
CA ILE A 28 -5.67 3.96 -2.67
C ILE A 28 -6.87 3.90 -3.63
N ALA A 29 -8.06 4.31 -3.16
CA ALA A 29 -9.20 4.48 -4.06
C ALA A 29 -8.88 5.51 -5.16
N GLY A 30 -9.18 5.18 -6.41
CA GLY A 30 -8.88 6.03 -7.59
C GLY A 30 -7.46 5.90 -8.15
N GLU A 31 -6.49 5.48 -7.34
CA GLU A 31 -5.10 5.25 -7.76
C GLU A 31 -4.61 3.87 -7.29
N PRO A 32 -5.03 2.78 -7.96
CA PRO A 32 -4.82 1.41 -7.47
C PRO A 32 -3.35 1.01 -7.34
N SER A 33 -2.48 1.56 -8.17
CA SER A 33 -1.04 1.27 -8.22
C SER A 33 -0.16 2.41 -7.69
N LYS A 34 -0.72 3.34 -6.90
CA LYS A 34 -0.01 4.53 -6.37
C LYS A 34 1.32 4.20 -5.70
N PHE A 35 1.41 3.06 -5.03
CA PHE A 35 2.60 2.58 -4.33
C PHE A 35 3.23 1.35 -5.02
N GLY A 36 2.89 1.06 -6.27
CA GLY A 36 3.41 -0.07 -7.03
C GLY A 36 2.29 -0.91 -7.65
N GLY A 37 2.53 -1.37 -8.88
CA GLY A 37 1.61 -2.21 -9.65
C GLY A 37 2.22 -3.55 -10.04
N SER A 38 1.37 -4.52 -10.37
CA SER A 38 1.77 -5.87 -10.81
C SER A 38 2.72 -6.57 -9.83
N LEU A 39 2.49 -6.40 -8.52
CA LEU A 39 3.32 -6.96 -7.45
C LEU A 39 3.14 -8.48 -7.34
N GLY A 40 4.24 -9.16 -7.03
CA GLY A 40 4.32 -10.62 -6.99
C GLY A 40 3.44 -11.28 -5.91
N VAL A 41 2.85 -12.41 -6.26
CA VAL A 41 1.95 -13.21 -5.39
C VAL A 41 2.67 -14.29 -4.58
N ALA A 42 3.93 -14.58 -4.89
CA ALA A 42 4.71 -15.58 -4.19
C ALA A 42 5.04 -15.14 -2.76
N ALA A 43 5.11 -16.09 -1.82
CA ALA A 43 5.61 -15.80 -0.48
C ALA A 43 7.05 -15.28 -0.58
N GLY A 44 7.33 -14.17 0.12
CA GLY A 44 8.62 -13.49 0.06
C GLY A 44 8.72 -12.39 -0.99
N SER A 45 7.75 -12.23 -1.91
CA SER A 45 7.70 -11.06 -2.79
C SER A 45 7.64 -9.77 -1.97
N THR A 46 8.44 -8.78 -2.34
CA THR A 46 8.55 -7.48 -1.66
C THR A 46 8.42 -6.33 -2.63
N ASN A 47 7.94 -5.20 -2.13
CA ASN A 47 7.90 -3.94 -2.87
C ASN A 47 8.30 -2.77 -1.97
N SER A 48 9.10 -1.86 -2.54
CA SER A 48 9.45 -0.56 -1.94
C SER A 48 8.70 0.54 -2.69
N GLY A 49 7.41 0.71 -2.36
CA GLY A 49 6.49 1.62 -3.04
C GLY A 49 6.70 3.09 -2.70
N VAL A 50 7.84 3.65 -3.08
CA VAL A 50 8.18 5.06 -2.88
C VAL A 50 7.37 5.97 -3.81
N ILE A 51 7.04 7.17 -3.34
CA ILE A 51 6.36 8.21 -4.10
C ILE A 51 6.99 9.58 -3.82
N GLY A 52 6.63 10.59 -4.60
CA GLY A 52 6.85 11.97 -4.18
C GLY A 52 6.09 12.25 -2.87
N PRO A 53 6.68 13.00 -1.89
CA PRO A 53 6.01 13.31 -0.64
C PRO A 53 4.60 13.88 -0.88
N THR A 54 3.58 13.19 -0.37
CA THR A 54 2.19 13.52 -0.66
C THR A 54 1.41 13.69 0.65
N ALA A 55 0.76 14.84 0.83
CA ALA A 55 -0.08 15.10 1.99
C ALA A 55 -1.47 14.45 1.83
N PHE A 56 -1.94 13.82 2.91
CA PHE A 56 -3.29 13.27 3.02
C PHE A 56 -4.08 14.04 4.09
N TYR A 57 -5.23 14.59 3.70
CA TYR A 57 -6.09 15.43 4.57
C TYR A 57 -7.35 14.71 5.07
N ALA A 58 -7.38 13.39 4.95
CA ALA A 58 -8.38 12.51 5.52
C ALA A 58 -7.78 11.12 5.74
N ASP A 59 -8.37 10.35 6.66
CA ASP A 59 -8.00 8.94 6.82
C ASP A 59 -8.25 8.19 5.52
N THR A 60 -7.18 7.66 4.93
CA THR A 60 -7.22 7.05 3.60
C THR A 60 -6.80 5.58 3.68
N PRO A 61 -7.69 4.62 3.41
CA PRO A 61 -7.34 3.20 3.43
C PRO A 61 -6.30 2.84 2.38
N ILE A 62 -5.35 1.97 2.75
CA ILE A 62 -4.55 1.27 1.73
C ILE A 62 -5.43 0.20 1.11
N ARG A 63 -5.41 0.11 -0.22
CA ARG A 63 -6.14 -0.89 -0.99
C ARG A 63 -5.15 -1.75 -1.76
N LEU A 64 -5.29 -3.07 -1.61
CA LEU A 64 -4.70 -4.02 -2.53
C LEU A 64 -5.74 -4.39 -3.59
N THR A 65 -5.37 -4.34 -4.87
CA THR A 65 -6.26 -4.64 -5.99
C THR A 65 -5.74 -5.88 -6.71
N ALA A 66 -6.60 -6.88 -6.91
CA ALA A 66 -6.23 -8.11 -7.58
C ALA A 66 -6.16 -7.91 -9.09
N ASN A 67 -5.14 -8.49 -9.73
CA ASN A 67 -4.96 -8.47 -11.18
C ASN A 67 -5.01 -9.91 -11.74
N GLY A 68 -5.58 -10.07 -12.93
CA GLY A 68 -5.65 -11.36 -13.63
C GLY A 68 -6.57 -12.40 -12.98
N GLY A 69 -7.32 -12.03 -11.96
CA GLY A 69 -8.28 -12.86 -11.24
C GLY A 69 -8.58 -12.28 -9.85
N ASN A 70 -9.55 -12.84 -9.14
CA ASN A 70 -9.94 -12.37 -7.81
C ASN A 70 -9.09 -13.02 -6.72
N PHE A 71 -8.79 -12.28 -5.64
CA PHE A 71 -8.18 -12.90 -4.46
C PHE A 71 -9.08 -14.01 -3.91
N THR A 72 -8.50 -15.19 -3.68
CA THR A 72 -9.15 -16.31 -2.98
C THR A 72 -8.47 -16.66 -1.66
N GLY A 73 -7.29 -16.09 -1.40
CA GLY A 73 -6.50 -16.32 -0.20
C GLY A 73 -5.15 -15.61 -0.25
N GLY A 74 -4.43 -15.65 0.87
CA GLY A 74 -3.10 -15.06 1.01
C GLY A 74 -3.01 -14.01 2.12
N LYS A 75 -1.79 -13.55 2.40
CA LYS A 75 -1.52 -12.50 3.40
C LYS A 75 -0.38 -11.60 2.94
N VAL A 76 -0.60 -10.30 3.06
CA VAL A 76 0.39 -9.26 2.77
C VAL A 76 0.61 -8.42 4.02
N ARG A 77 1.87 -8.26 4.41
CA ARG A 77 2.28 -7.27 5.40
C ARG A 77 2.52 -5.94 4.70
N ILE A 78 2.00 -4.87 5.28
CA ILE A 78 2.08 -3.51 4.72
C ILE A 78 2.67 -2.60 5.79
N ALA A 79 3.57 -1.70 5.39
CA ALA A 79 4.06 -0.61 6.22
C ALA A 79 3.88 0.73 5.50
N ILE A 80 3.31 1.72 6.20
CA ILE A 80 3.12 3.07 5.68
C ILE A 80 4.21 3.95 6.27
N HIS A 81 5.01 4.57 5.41
CA HIS A 81 6.13 5.43 5.83
C HIS A 81 5.69 6.88 5.74
N THR A 82 5.53 7.53 6.90
CA THR A 82 4.92 8.87 6.98
C THR A 82 5.68 9.82 7.88
N LEU A 83 5.59 11.11 7.57
CA LEU A 83 5.93 12.22 8.45
C LEU A 83 4.64 12.91 8.91
N THR A 84 4.58 13.34 10.17
CA THR A 84 3.48 14.14 10.71
C THR A 84 4.01 15.48 11.19
N CYS A 85 3.23 16.54 10.96
CA CYS A 85 3.52 17.88 11.46
C CYS A 85 2.50 18.21 12.55
N GLY A 86 2.94 18.17 13.80
CA GLY A 86 2.13 18.62 14.94
C GLY A 86 1.88 20.13 14.87
N VAL A 87 0.83 20.59 15.54
CA VAL A 87 0.61 22.02 15.77
C VAL A 87 1.31 22.44 17.06
N PRO A 88 1.78 23.70 17.17
CA PRO A 88 2.34 24.21 18.43
C PRO A 88 1.38 23.97 19.61
N GLN A 89 1.93 23.55 20.75
CA GLN A 89 1.22 23.42 22.02
C GLN A 89 1.69 24.54 22.97
N SER A 90 0.82 25.00 23.88
CA SER A 90 1.13 26.02 24.90
C SER A 90 2.01 25.48 26.02
#